data_AF-A0A7C5JU26-F1
#
_entry.id   AF-A0A7C5JU26-F1
#
_cell.length_a   1.000
_cell.length_b   1.000
_cell.length_c   1.000
_cell.angle_alpha   90.00
_cell.angle_beta   90.00
_cell.angle_gamma   90.00
#
_symmetry.space_group_name_H-M   'P 1'
#
loop_
_entity.id
_entity.type
_entity.pdbx_description
1 polymer ?
#
loop_
_entity_poly.entity_id
_entity_poly.type
_entity_poly.pdbx_seq_one_letter_code
_entity_poly.pdbx_strand_id
1 'polypeptide(L)'
;MTTESYYAHESAIADDGARIGDGTKITTIVGARPQFVKTAAVSRAIAAWNAGGNTPGIVEQIVHTGQHYDDNMSKVFFDELQIPQPAVNLEVGSGQHGRQTGAMLEKLEQVFLDSKPDWVLIHGDTNSTLAGALAAVKLHIPIAHIEAGLRSFNRRMPEEINRVVADSVSTLLFCPTDSAIANLAAEGVTQNVHQVGDVMYDSVLFNAKLAEHSSNILERLGLESGSFYLSTIH
;
A
#
# COMPACT_ATOMS: atom_id res chain seq x y z
N MET A 1 14.14 9.95 31.92
CA MET A 1 13.50 8.69 31.49
C MET A 1 14.60 7.67 31.33
N THR A 2 14.61 6.60 32.12
CA THR A 2 15.58 5.51 31.96
C THR A 2 15.10 4.58 30.85
N THR A 3 16.01 3.90 30.16
CA THR A 3 15.70 2.93 29.10
C THR A 3 14.71 1.85 29.58
N GLU A 4 14.80 1.43 30.84
CA GLU A 4 13.87 0.48 31.48
C GLU A 4 12.46 1.05 31.65
N SER A 5 12.32 2.35 31.94
CA SER A 5 11.00 2.99 32.06
C SER A 5 10.28 3.17 30.71
N TYR A 6 11.02 3.20 29.60
CA TYR A 6 10.48 3.25 28.24
C TYR A 6 9.94 1.88 27.81
N TYR A 7 10.73 0.81 27.99
CA TYR A 7 10.31 -0.56 27.66
C TYR A 7 9.17 -1.10 28.54
N ALA A 8 9.09 -0.70 29.81
CA ALA A 8 7.98 -1.07 30.68
C ALA A 8 6.63 -0.50 30.19
N HIS A 9 6.65 0.67 29.53
CA HIS A 9 5.46 1.27 28.93
C HIS A 9 5.04 0.57 27.63
N GLU A 10 6.00 0.05 26.84
CA GLU A 10 5.73 -0.74 25.62
C GLU A 10 5.17 -2.14 25.93
N SER A 11 5.64 -2.80 27.00
CA SER A 11 5.12 -4.12 27.40
C SER A 11 3.65 -4.10 27.85
N ALA A 12 3.11 -2.92 28.17
CA ALA A 12 1.72 -2.73 28.57
C ALA A 12 0.76 -2.50 27.39
N ILE A 13 1.26 -2.45 26.15
CA ILE A 13 0.45 -2.37 24.93
C ILE A 13 0.01 -3.77 24.46
N ALA A 14 0.58 -4.83 25.05
CA ALA A 14 0.11 -6.19 24.88
C ALA A 14 -1.03 -6.49 25.89
N ASP A 15 -2.25 -6.37 25.39
CA ASP A 15 -3.50 -6.98 25.85
C ASP A 15 -4.56 -6.07 26.51
N ASP A 16 -5.80 -6.38 26.12
CA ASP A 16 -7.11 -5.92 26.60
C ASP A 16 -7.70 -4.57 26.12
N GLY A 17 -7.79 -4.39 24.79
CA GLY A 17 -8.68 -3.41 24.17
C GLY A 17 -9.78 -4.06 23.34
N ALA A 18 -11.05 -3.84 23.72
CA ALA A 18 -12.23 -4.39 23.06
C ALA A 18 -12.15 -4.38 21.53
N ARG A 19 -12.26 -5.58 20.93
CA ARG A 19 -12.33 -5.79 19.48
C ARG A 19 -13.52 -5.04 18.88
N ILE A 20 -13.27 -4.21 17.86
CA ILE A 20 -14.35 -3.68 17.01
C ILE A 20 -14.59 -4.70 15.88
N GLY A 21 -15.46 -5.68 16.14
CA GLY A 21 -15.91 -6.70 15.18
C GLY A 21 -15.09 -8.00 15.18
N ASP A 22 -15.72 -9.09 14.72
CA ASP A 22 -15.11 -10.44 14.71
C ASP A 22 -14.16 -10.69 13.51
N GLY A 23 -14.08 -9.77 12.55
CA GLY A 23 -13.32 -9.92 11.30
C GLY A 23 -11.87 -9.45 11.36
N THR A 24 -11.03 -9.96 10.44
CA THR A 24 -9.63 -9.54 10.33
C THR A 24 -9.55 -8.10 9.82
N LYS A 25 -8.99 -7.21 10.63
CA LYS A 25 -8.85 -5.80 10.31
C LYS A 25 -7.54 -5.51 9.59
N ILE A 26 -7.63 -4.99 8.38
CA ILE A 26 -6.48 -4.61 7.56
C ILE A 26 -6.47 -3.09 7.40
N THR A 27 -5.37 -2.44 7.77
CA THR A 27 -5.15 -1.03 7.44
C THR A 27 -4.24 -0.90 6.21
N THR A 28 -4.82 -0.43 5.11
CA THR A 28 -4.15 -0.26 3.83
C THR A 28 -3.59 1.16 3.70
N ILE A 29 -2.26 1.28 3.52
CA ILE A 29 -1.58 2.57 3.41
C ILE A 29 -1.37 2.96 1.95
N VAL A 30 -1.80 4.17 1.60
CA VAL A 30 -1.64 4.74 0.25
C VAL A 30 -1.18 6.19 0.30
N GLY A 31 -0.29 6.59 -0.60
CA GLY A 31 0.19 7.98 -0.69
C GLY A 31 0.32 8.52 -2.10
N ALA A 32 0.53 7.64 -3.08
CA ALA A 32 0.76 8.00 -4.47
C ALA A 32 -0.22 7.34 -5.43
N ARG A 33 -0.39 7.96 -6.60
CA ARG A 33 -1.27 7.47 -7.68
C ARG A 33 -1.04 5.99 -8.04
N PRO A 34 0.21 5.50 -8.23
CA PRO A 34 0.42 4.07 -8.49
C PRO A 34 -0.09 3.17 -7.37
N GLN A 35 -0.08 3.63 -6.11
CA GLN A 35 -0.59 2.84 -4.99
C GLN A 35 -2.12 2.74 -5.04
N PHE A 36 -2.83 3.78 -5.46
CA PHE A 36 -4.30 3.72 -5.62
C PHE A 36 -4.71 2.64 -6.63
N VAL A 37 -4.02 2.55 -7.76
CA VAL A 37 -4.29 1.53 -8.80
C VAL A 37 -4.10 0.12 -8.25
N LYS A 38 -3.08 -0.09 -7.42
CA LYS A 38 -2.82 -1.39 -6.76
C LYS A 38 -3.90 -1.69 -5.72
N THR A 39 -4.21 -0.72 -4.87
CA THR A 39 -5.27 -0.84 -3.86
C THR A 39 -6.62 -1.15 -4.47
N ALA A 40 -6.97 -0.57 -5.62
CA ALA A 40 -8.22 -0.87 -6.31
C ALA A 40 -8.40 -2.37 -6.59
N ALA A 41 -7.36 -3.04 -7.08
CA ALA A 41 -7.40 -4.47 -7.34
C ALA A 41 -7.54 -5.28 -6.04
N VAL A 42 -6.78 -4.94 -5.01
CA VAL A 42 -6.83 -5.63 -3.72
C VAL A 42 -8.17 -5.44 -3.02
N SER A 43 -8.69 -4.22 -2.95
CA SER A 43 -10.01 -3.92 -2.35
C SER A 43 -11.14 -4.65 -3.08
N ARG A 44 -11.08 -4.75 -4.41
CA ARG A 44 -12.05 -5.57 -5.17
C ARG A 44 -11.95 -7.05 -4.81
N ALA A 45 -10.73 -7.59 -4.66
CA ALA A 45 -10.53 -8.97 -4.24
C ALA A 45 -11.06 -9.24 -2.82
N ILE A 46 -10.83 -8.30 -1.88
CA ILE A 46 -11.37 -8.35 -0.52
C ILE A 46 -12.91 -8.35 -0.54
N ALA A 47 -13.52 -7.47 -1.33
CA ALA A 47 -14.97 -7.41 -1.47
C ALA A 47 -15.55 -8.72 -2.03
N ALA A 48 -14.92 -9.28 -3.07
CA ALA A 48 -15.31 -10.57 -3.64
C ALA A 48 -15.15 -11.73 -2.64
N TRP A 49 -14.06 -11.74 -1.88
CA TRP A 49 -13.82 -12.71 -0.81
C TRP A 49 -14.92 -12.68 0.24
N ASN A 50 -15.27 -11.49 0.73
CA ASN A 50 -16.33 -11.31 1.72
C ASN A 50 -17.70 -11.72 1.17
N ALA A 51 -18.01 -11.37 -0.09
CA ALA A 51 -19.26 -11.75 -0.76
C ALA A 51 -19.40 -13.27 -0.96
N GLY A 52 -18.29 -14.02 -0.97
CA GLY A 52 -18.26 -15.48 -1.04
C GLY A 52 -18.72 -16.21 0.23
N GLY A 53 -19.15 -15.49 1.27
CA GLY A 53 -19.65 -16.09 2.52
C GLY A 53 -18.58 -16.38 3.57
N ASN A 54 -17.36 -15.87 3.38
CA ASN A 54 -16.28 -15.99 4.36
C ASN A 54 -16.59 -15.16 5.60
N THR A 55 -16.90 -15.84 6.70
CA THR A 55 -17.24 -15.20 7.99
C THR A 55 -16.41 -15.77 9.14
N PRO A 56 -15.84 -14.90 10.01
CA PRO A 56 -15.86 -13.45 9.89
C PRO A 56 -14.96 -12.96 8.72
N GLY A 57 -15.39 -11.91 8.03
CA GLY A 57 -14.73 -11.42 6.81
C GLY A 57 -13.52 -10.52 7.10
N ILE A 58 -12.99 -9.90 6.04
CA ILE A 58 -11.93 -8.89 6.13
C ILE A 58 -12.57 -7.50 6.25
N VAL A 59 -12.15 -6.72 7.22
CA VAL A 59 -12.52 -5.31 7.39
C VAL A 59 -11.35 -4.44 6.93
N GLU A 60 -11.49 -3.84 5.75
CA GLU A 60 -10.46 -2.94 5.19
C GLU A 60 -10.68 -1.49 5.64
N GLN A 61 -9.61 -0.86 6.14
CA GLN A 61 -9.53 0.56 6.41
C GLN A 61 -8.41 1.17 5.56
N ILE A 62 -8.75 2.05 4.62
CA ILE A 62 -7.75 2.75 3.80
C ILE A 62 -7.32 4.04 4.50
N VAL A 63 -6.01 4.26 4.60
CA VAL A 63 -5.39 5.48 5.12
C VAL A 63 -4.59 6.13 4.00
N HIS A 64 -5.01 7.34 3.62
CA HIS A 64 -4.28 8.14 2.66
C HIS A 64 -3.29 9.07 3.37
N THR A 65 -2.01 8.96 3.08
CA THR A 65 -0.97 9.80 3.71
C THR A 65 -0.93 11.25 3.20
N GLY A 66 -1.52 11.54 2.04
CA GLY A 66 -1.41 12.83 1.36
C GLY A 66 -0.02 13.12 0.78
N GLN A 67 0.81 12.11 0.47
CA GLN A 67 2.16 12.31 -0.07
C GLN A 67 2.20 13.12 -1.39
N HIS A 68 1.17 12.99 -2.24
CA HIS A 68 1.05 13.73 -3.50
C HIS A 68 -0.05 14.80 -3.41
N TYR A 69 0.26 16.02 -3.82
CA TYR A 69 -0.67 17.15 -3.86
C TYR A 69 -1.41 17.18 -5.19
N ASP A 70 -2.70 16.80 -5.16
CA ASP A 70 -3.82 17.37 -5.92
C ASP A 70 -5.09 16.66 -5.45
N ASP A 71 -5.79 17.24 -4.48
CA ASP A 71 -6.99 16.65 -3.85
C ASP A 71 -8.12 16.38 -4.86
N ASN A 72 -8.24 17.24 -5.90
CA ASN A 72 -9.21 17.03 -6.97
C ASN A 72 -8.85 15.79 -7.78
N MET A 73 -7.56 15.60 -8.09
CA MET A 73 -7.10 14.44 -8.84
C MET A 73 -7.19 13.14 -8.02
N SER A 74 -6.88 13.16 -6.72
CA SER A 74 -7.03 11.98 -5.85
C SER A 74 -8.48 11.50 -5.84
N LYS A 75 -9.46 12.38 -5.62
CA LYS A 75 -10.88 12.00 -5.60
C LYS A 75 -11.32 11.32 -6.90
N VAL A 76 -10.91 11.86 -8.05
CA VAL A 76 -11.20 11.29 -9.37
C VAL A 76 -10.67 9.86 -9.47
N PHE A 77 -9.44 9.59 -9.00
CA PHE A 77 -8.90 8.22 -9.02
C PHE A 77 -9.70 7.25 -8.12
N PHE A 78 -10.12 7.67 -6.93
CA PHE A 78 -10.95 6.81 -6.06
C PHE A 78 -12.29 6.49 -6.72
N ASP A 79 -12.94 7.48 -7.34
CA ASP A 79 -14.23 7.31 -8.00
C ASP A 79 -14.11 6.47 -9.29
N GLU A 80 -13.14 6.77 -10.16
CA GLU A 80 -12.93 6.06 -11.44
C GLU A 80 -12.44 4.63 -11.24
N LEU A 81 -11.57 4.37 -10.26
CA LEU A 81 -11.06 3.03 -9.98
C LEU A 81 -11.96 2.22 -9.03
N GLN A 82 -13.08 2.81 -8.60
CA GLN A 82 -14.06 2.22 -7.69
C GLN A 82 -13.42 1.73 -6.37
N ILE A 83 -12.51 2.55 -5.84
CA ILE A 83 -11.83 2.28 -4.57
C ILE A 83 -12.70 2.80 -3.43
N PRO A 84 -12.83 2.08 -2.30
CA PRO A 84 -13.44 2.65 -1.10
C PRO A 84 -12.75 3.97 -0.71
N GLN A 85 -13.54 4.98 -0.34
CA GLN A 85 -12.99 6.26 0.10
C GLN A 85 -12.10 6.04 1.35
N PRO A 86 -10.98 6.77 1.47
CA PRO A 86 -10.10 6.61 2.61
C PRO A 86 -10.84 6.97 3.90
N ALA A 87 -10.73 6.12 4.91
CA ALA A 87 -11.29 6.37 6.23
C ALA A 87 -10.57 7.52 6.94
N VAL A 88 -9.29 7.69 6.63
CA VAL A 88 -8.44 8.77 7.16
C VAL A 88 -7.58 9.34 6.04
N ASN A 89 -7.51 10.66 5.93
CA ASN A 89 -6.49 11.37 5.16
C ASN A 89 -5.57 12.12 6.14
N LEU A 90 -4.26 11.87 6.06
CA LEU A 90 -3.26 12.47 6.95
C LEU A 90 -2.81 13.85 6.49
N GLU A 91 -3.13 14.25 5.25
CA GLU A 91 -2.86 15.60 4.72
C GLU A 91 -1.39 16.04 4.91
N VAL A 92 -0.42 15.14 4.75
CA VAL A 92 1.01 15.46 4.95
C VAL A 92 1.54 16.40 3.87
N GLY A 93 1.04 16.27 2.64
CA GLY A 93 1.44 17.09 1.51
C GLY A 93 2.82 16.76 0.95
N SER A 94 3.23 17.52 -0.07
CA SER A 94 4.55 17.42 -0.71
C SER A 94 5.67 17.97 0.18
N GLY A 95 6.87 17.40 0.10
CA GLY A 95 8.04 17.92 0.80
C GLY A 95 9.28 17.08 0.56
N GLN A 96 10.38 17.40 1.24
CA GLN A 96 11.56 16.53 1.20
C GLN A 96 11.31 15.21 1.93
N HIS A 97 11.97 14.13 1.50
CA HIS A 97 11.77 12.77 2.00
C HIS A 97 11.74 12.67 3.52
N GLY A 98 12.72 13.27 4.22
CA GLY A 98 12.79 13.22 5.68
C GLY A 98 11.59 13.88 6.37
N ARG A 99 11.15 15.04 5.88
CA ARG A 99 9.97 15.75 6.42
C ARG A 99 8.69 14.96 6.18
N GLN A 100 8.48 14.49 4.95
CA GLN A 100 7.29 13.71 4.60
C GLN A 100 7.21 12.42 5.41
N THR A 101 8.29 11.64 5.43
CA THR A 101 8.34 10.36 6.13
C THR A 101 8.14 10.54 7.63
N GLY A 102 8.78 11.55 8.24
CA GLY A 102 8.61 11.84 9.67
C GLY A 102 7.17 12.20 10.04
N ALA A 103 6.54 13.11 9.27
CA ALA A 103 5.15 13.51 9.51
C ALA A 103 4.15 12.36 9.26
N MET A 104 4.40 11.51 8.27
CA MET A 104 3.59 10.31 8.04
C MET A 104 3.73 9.31 9.19
N LEU A 105 4.96 9.07 9.65
CA LEU A 105 5.25 8.10 10.71
C LEU A 105 4.52 8.47 12.01
N GLU A 106 4.62 9.72 12.45
CA GLU A 106 3.93 10.24 13.64
C GLU A 106 2.41 10.04 13.52
N LYS A 107 1.81 10.45 12.40
CA LYS A 107 0.37 10.38 12.20
C LYS A 107 -0.14 8.94 12.04
N LEU A 108 0.64 8.07 11.38
CA LEU A 108 0.30 6.66 11.20
C LEU A 108 0.35 5.89 12.52
N GLU A 109 1.33 6.18 13.38
CA GLU A 109 1.39 5.60 14.73
C GLU A 109 0.10 5.88 15.51
N GLN A 110 -0.38 7.13 15.50
CA GLN A 110 -1.64 7.49 16.15
C GLN A 110 -2.84 6.71 15.55
N VAL A 111 -2.92 6.61 14.22
CA VAL A 111 -3.98 5.83 13.56
C VAL A 111 -3.94 4.36 13.99
N PHE A 112 -2.75 3.76 14.11
CA PHE A 112 -2.59 2.36 14.51
C PHE A 112 -2.94 2.14 15.99
N LEU A 113 -2.60 3.07 16.88
CA LEU A 113 -2.97 3.02 18.29
C LEU A 113 -4.49 3.09 18.49
N ASP A 114 -5.17 3.92 17.69
CA ASP A 114 -6.63 4.09 17.77
C ASP A 114 -7.37 2.92 17.12
N SER A 115 -6.91 2.49 15.95
CA SER A 115 -7.61 1.50 15.13
C SER A 115 -7.24 0.05 15.45
N LYS A 116 -6.07 -0.20 16.03
CA LYS A 116 -5.54 -1.53 16.38
C LYS A 116 -5.75 -2.58 15.28
N PRO A 117 -5.18 -2.38 14.08
CA PRO A 117 -5.37 -3.33 12.99
C PRO A 117 -4.65 -4.65 13.27
N ASP A 118 -5.21 -5.75 12.76
CA ASP A 118 -4.54 -7.05 12.80
C ASP A 118 -3.37 -7.10 11.80
N TRP A 119 -3.48 -6.36 10.69
CA TRP A 119 -2.46 -6.28 9.64
C TRP A 119 -2.36 -4.88 9.06
N VAL A 120 -1.15 -4.50 8.67
CA VAL A 120 -0.90 -3.32 7.84
C VAL A 120 -0.50 -3.77 6.44
N LEU A 121 -1.18 -3.23 5.42
CA LEU A 121 -0.91 -3.51 4.02
C LEU A 121 -0.21 -2.31 3.38
N ILE A 122 0.98 -2.53 2.82
CA ILE A 122 1.78 -1.53 2.12
C ILE A 122 2.09 -1.97 0.69
N HIS A 123 2.35 -1.00 -0.19
CA HIS A 123 2.52 -1.22 -1.63
C HIS A 123 3.78 -0.54 -2.16
N GLY A 124 4.62 -1.25 -2.90
CA GLY A 124 5.76 -0.66 -3.62
C GLY A 124 6.80 -0.05 -2.68
N ASP A 125 7.18 1.21 -2.91
CA ASP A 125 8.45 1.77 -2.41
C ASP A 125 8.41 3.28 -2.08
N THR A 126 7.23 3.85 -1.90
CA THR A 126 7.10 5.29 -1.65
C THR A 126 7.50 5.66 -0.21
N ASN A 127 7.63 6.95 0.11
CA ASN A 127 7.80 7.38 1.50
C ASN A 127 6.64 6.92 2.40
N SER A 128 5.44 6.77 1.84
CA SER A 128 4.26 6.24 2.54
C SER A 128 4.42 4.75 2.86
N THR A 129 5.01 3.98 1.96
CA THR A 129 5.40 2.59 2.21
C THR A 129 6.36 2.51 3.38
N LEU A 130 7.44 3.29 3.34
CA LEU A 130 8.44 3.30 4.39
C LEU A 130 7.84 3.74 5.74
N ALA A 131 7.07 4.82 5.77
CA ALA A 131 6.44 5.33 6.99
C ALA A 131 5.45 4.32 7.59
N GLY A 132 4.60 3.69 6.75
CA GLY A 132 3.67 2.64 7.17
C GLY A 132 4.39 1.43 7.75
N ALA A 133 5.45 0.96 7.09
CA ALA A 133 6.26 -0.16 7.56
C ALA A 133 6.91 0.14 8.92
N LEU A 134 7.55 1.30 9.06
CA LEU A 134 8.25 1.68 10.29
C LEU A 134 7.30 1.92 11.47
N ALA A 135 6.14 2.55 11.24
CA ALA A 135 5.14 2.75 12.28
C ALA A 135 4.53 1.41 12.74
N ALA A 136 4.19 0.52 11.79
CA ALA A 136 3.56 -0.76 12.11
C ALA A 136 4.51 -1.71 12.86
N VAL A 137 5.75 -1.87 12.39
CA VAL A 137 6.71 -2.81 12.99
C VAL A 137 7.07 -2.42 14.43
N LYS A 138 7.14 -1.11 14.73
CA LYS A 138 7.41 -0.60 16.08
C LYS A 138 6.28 -0.86 17.06
N LEU A 139 5.05 -0.96 16.56
CA LEU A 139 3.87 -1.35 17.35
C LEU A 139 3.60 -2.86 17.30
N HIS A 140 4.53 -3.65 16.75
CA HIS A 140 4.42 -5.10 16.60
C HIS A 140 3.20 -5.56 15.77
N ILE A 141 2.74 -4.72 14.85
CA ILE A 141 1.66 -5.05 13.93
C ILE A 141 2.27 -5.74 12.71
N PRO A 142 1.81 -6.93 12.32
CA PRO A 142 2.38 -7.64 11.19
C PRO A 142 2.06 -6.93 9.88
N ILE A 143 3.04 -6.94 8.96
CA ILE A 143 2.98 -6.18 7.71
C ILE A 143 2.93 -7.14 6.53
N ALA A 144 2.00 -6.87 5.62
CA ALA A 144 1.94 -7.48 4.30
C ALA A 144 2.44 -6.46 3.26
N HIS A 145 3.49 -6.80 2.53
CA HIS A 145 4.09 -5.92 1.54
C HIS A 145 3.86 -6.44 0.12
N ILE A 146 3.02 -5.71 -0.62
CA ILE A 146 2.75 -5.94 -2.03
C ILE A 146 3.83 -5.29 -2.89
N GLU A 147 4.29 -6.03 -3.91
CA GLU A 147 5.40 -5.64 -4.78
C GLU A 147 6.77 -5.67 -4.06
N ALA A 148 6.92 -6.65 -3.17
CA ALA A 148 8.16 -6.90 -2.46
C ALA A 148 9.27 -7.41 -3.38
N GLY A 149 10.53 -7.19 -2.99
CA GLY A 149 11.70 -7.81 -3.63
C GLY A 149 12.16 -7.20 -4.96
N LEU A 150 11.51 -6.16 -5.47
CA LEU A 150 12.03 -5.42 -6.62
C LEU A 150 13.32 -4.68 -6.25
N ARG A 151 14.31 -4.66 -7.14
CA ARG A 151 15.58 -3.95 -6.93
C ARG A 151 15.97 -3.16 -8.16
N SER A 152 16.33 -1.90 -7.95
CA SER A 152 17.01 -1.08 -8.96
C SER A 152 18.53 -1.21 -8.85
N PHE A 153 19.03 -1.70 -7.71
CA PHE A 153 20.45 -1.72 -7.34
C PHE A 153 21.11 -0.32 -7.30
N ASN A 154 20.31 0.74 -7.40
CA ASN A 154 20.77 2.12 -7.36
C ASN A 154 20.43 2.75 -6.01
N ARG A 155 21.31 2.63 -5.03
CA ARG A 155 21.12 3.20 -3.68
C ARG A 155 21.09 4.74 -3.63
N ARG A 156 21.35 5.44 -4.75
CA ARG A 156 21.15 6.90 -4.84
C ARG A 156 19.68 7.26 -5.04
N MET A 157 18.85 6.31 -5.48
CA MET A 157 17.40 6.45 -5.57
C MET A 157 16.81 6.27 -4.17
N PRO A 158 16.10 7.27 -3.61
CA PRO A 158 15.47 7.14 -2.30
C PRO A 158 14.52 5.94 -2.19
N GLU A 159 13.77 5.65 -3.26
CA GLU A 159 12.84 4.53 -3.35
C GLU A 159 13.55 3.18 -3.19
N GLU A 160 14.81 3.04 -3.61
CA GLU A 160 15.58 1.81 -3.39
C GLU A 160 15.86 1.57 -1.90
N ILE A 161 16.08 2.64 -1.13
CA ILE A 161 16.26 2.54 0.33
C ILE A 161 14.94 2.13 0.98
N ASN A 162 13.83 2.72 0.52
CA ASN A 162 12.50 2.37 1.02
C ASN A 162 12.17 0.89 0.78
N ARG A 163 12.48 0.35 -0.42
CA ARG A 163 12.28 -1.08 -0.74
C ARG A 163 12.97 -2.00 0.24
N VAL A 164 14.27 -1.82 0.42
CA VAL A 164 15.09 -2.69 1.26
C VAL A 164 14.60 -2.65 2.71
N VAL A 165 14.30 -1.45 3.23
CA VAL A 165 13.82 -1.32 4.62
C VAL A 165 12.44 -1.94 4.77
N ALA A 166 11.48 -1.61 3.89
CA ALA A 166 10.12 -2.15 3.96
C ALA A 166 10.10 -3.68 3.85
N ASP A 167 10.87 -4.25 2.92
CA ASP A 167 10.97 -5.71 2.78
C ASP A 167 11.53 -6.33 4.07
N SER A 168 12.59 -5.75 4.65
CA SER A 168 13.27 -6.31 5.83
C SER A 168 12.43 -6.36 7.10
N VAL A 169 11.44 -5.47 7.23
CA VAL A 169 10.56 -5.38 8.41
C VAL A 169 9.19 -6.03 8.18
N SER A 170 8.92 -6.53 6.97
CA SER A 170 7.62 -7.09 6.62
C SER A 170 7.48 -8.54 7.02
N THR A 171 6.28 -8.92 7.46
CA THR A 171 5.96 -10.29 7.89
C THR A 171 5.64 -11.19 6.69
N LEU A 172 4.91 -10.67 5.71
CA LEU A 172 4.59 -11.34 4.44
C LEU A 172 5.09 -10.49 3.26
N LEU A 173 5.75 -11.15 2.31
CA LEU A 173 6.35 -10.52 1.13
C LEU A 173 5.71 -11.07 -0.14
N PHE A 174 4.90 -10.25 -0.80
CA PHE A 174 4.19 -10.61 -2.02
C PHE A 174 4.95 -10.11 -3.25
N CYS A 175 5.68 -11.03 -3.87
CA CYS A 175 6.58 -10.79 -4.98
C CYS A 175 5.88 -10.90 -6.33
N PRO A 176 6.13 -9.98 -7.27
CA PRO A 176 5.50 -10.01 -8.59
C PRO A 176 6.17 -10.98 -9.56
N THR A 177 7.45 -11.33 -9.34
CA THR A 177 8.27 -12.12 -10.27
C THR A 177 9.26 -13.02 -9.55
N ASP A 178 9.76 -14.05 -10.24
CA ASP A 178 10.83 -14.93 -9.71
C ASP A 178 12.11 -14.14 -9.43
N SER A 179 12.39 -13.11 -10.26
CA SER A 179 13.52 -12.20 -10.04
C SER A 179 13.41 -11.45 -8.71
N ALA A 180 12.20 -11.05 -8.31
CA ALA A 180 11.98 -10.39 -7.02
C ALA A 180 12.25 -11.34 -5.83
N ILE A 181 11.85 -12.60 -5.96
CA ILE A 181 12.19 -13.65 -4.97
C ILE A 181 13.70 -13.87 -4.91
N ALA A 182 14.35 -13.95 -6.07
CA ALA A 182 15.80 -14.15 -6.13
C ALA A 182 16.57 -13.00 -5.47
N ASN A 183 16.10 -11.75 -5.63
CA ASN A 183 16.69 -10.59 -4.94
C ASN A 183 16.56 -10.71 -3.41
N LEU A 184 15.37 -11.04 -2.91
CA LEU A 184 15.15 -11.23 -1.46
C LEU A 184 16.02 -12.36 -0.92
N ALA A 185 16.10 -13.48 -1.64
CA ALA A 185 16.94 -14.61 -1.26
C ALA A 185 18.43 -14.24 -1.20
N ALA A 186 18.91 -13.42 -2.13
CA ALA A 186 20.28 -12.90 -2.13
C ALA A 186 20.57 -11.98 -0.92
N GLU A 187 19.53 -11.38 -0.33
CA GLU A 187 19.59 -10.58 0.89
C GLU A 187 19.33 -11.40 2.17
N GLY A 188 19.15 -12.72 2.05
CA GLY A 188 18.88 -13.63 3.16
C GLY A 188 17.42 -13.72 3.58
N VAL A 189 16.51 -13.07 2.87
CA VAL A 189 15.07 -13.08 3.15
C VAL A 189 14.42 -14.21 2.35
N THR A 190 14.13 -15.32 3.02
CA THR A 190 13.61 -16.56 2.39
C THR A 190 12.33 -17.07 3.02
N GLN A 191 11.91 -16.50 4.14
CA GLN A 191 10.70 -16.89 4.87
C GLN A 191 9.54 -15.98 4.47
N ASN A 192 8.34 -16.56 4.39
CA ASN A 192 7.11 -15.82 4.08
C ASN A 192 7.17 -15.00 2.77
N VAL A 193 7.95 -15.49 1.81
CA VAL A 193 8.08 -14.93 0.46
C VAL A 193 7.16 -15.70 -0.48
N HIS A 194 6.26 -15.00 -1.16
CA HIS A 194 5.24 -15.59 -2.02
C HIS A 194 5.23 -14.94 -3.39
N GLN A 195 5.35 -15.72 -4.46
CA GLN A 195 5.12 -15.23 -5.82
C GLN A 195 3.62 -15.16 -6.09
N VAL A 196 3.08 -13.95 -6.27
CA VAL A 196 1.64 -13.74 -6.50
C VAL A 196 1.34 -13.04 -7.83
N GLY A 197 2.36 -12.67 -8.59
CA GLY A 197 2.20 -11.89 -9.81
C GLY A 197 2.05 -10.39 -9.56
N ASP A 198 1.90 -9.62 -10.64
CA ASP A 198 1.81 -8.16 -10.58
C ASP A 198 0.35 -7.71 -10.47
N VAL A 199 0.02 -7.08 -9.34
CA VAL A 199 -1.32 -6.53 -9.09
C VAL A 199 -1.69 -5.40 -10.07
N MET A 200 -0.71 -4.73 -10.68
CA MET A 200 -0.98 -3.76 -11.75
C MET A 200 -1.53 -4.46 -13.00
N TYR A 201 -1.11 -5.70 -13.27
CA TYR A 201 -1.65 -6.49 -14.38
C TYR A 201 -3.12 -6.81 -14.17
N ASP A 202 -3.53 -7.16 -12.95
CA ASP A 202 -4.94 -7.35 -12.59
C ASP A 202 -5.76 -6.09 -12.83
N SER A 203 -5.22 -4.93 -12.45
CA SER A 203 -5.84 -3.63 -12.72
C SER A 203 -5.95 -3.34 -14.23
N VAL A 204 -4.94 -3.69 -15.03
CA VAL A 204 -5.02 -3.56 -16.50
C VAL A 204 -6.10 -4.46 -17.08
N LEU A 205 -6.15 -5.73 -16.70
CA LEU A 205 -7.16 -6.68 -17.20
C LEU A 205 -8.58 -6.25 -16.86
N PHE A 206 -8.80 -5.72 -15.67
CA PHE A 206 -10.11 -5.19 -15.26
C PHE A 206 -10.49 -3.94 -16.07
N ASN A 207 -9.61 -2.95 -16.14
CA ASN A 207 -9.90 -1.68 -16.78
C ASN A 207 -9.95 -1.77 -18.31
N ALA A 208 -9.22 -2.70 -18.93
CA ALA A 208 -9.31 -2.94 -20.37
C ALA A 208 -10.73 -3.36 -20.78
N LYS A 209 -11.33 -4.31 -20.05
CA LYS A 209 -12.72 -4.75 -20.29
C LYS A 209 -13.71 -3.61 -20.08
N LEU A 210 -13.50 -2.77 -19.07
CA LEU A 210 -14.34 -1.61 -18.83
C LEU A 210 -14.23 -0.60 -19.99
N ALA A 211 -13.01 -0.29 -20.41
CA ALA A 211 -12.72 0.68 -21.45
C ALA A 211 -13.27 0.27 -22.83
N GLU A 212 -13.29 -1.03 -23.15
CA GLU A 212 -13.92 -1.56 -24.37
C GLU A 212 -15.40 -1.16 -24.49
N HIS A 213 -16.09 -0.94 -23.38
CA HIS A 213 -17.52 -0.63 -23.34
C HIS A 213 -17.84 0.83 -23.01
N SER A 214 -16.96 1.53 -22.29
CA SER A 214 -17.25 2.86 -21.75
C SER A 214 -16.36 3.98 -22.29
N SER A 215 -15.21 3.66 -22.90
CA SER A 215 -14.25 4.68 -23.33
C SER A 215 -14.62 5.30 -24.67
N ASN A 216 -14.73 6.62 -24.70
CA ASN A 216 -14.87 7.43 -25.92
C ASN A 216 -13.58 8.22 -26.24
N ILE A 217 -12.43 7.75 -25.74
CA ILE A 217 -11.18 8.52 -25.83
C ILE A 217 -10.73 8.79 -27.27
N LEU A 218 -10.95 7.83 -28.19
CA LEU A 218 -10.62 8.00 -29.60
C LEU A 218 -11.47 9.09 -30.25
N GLU A 219 -12.78 9.11 -29.99
CA GLU A 219 -13.68 10.16 -30.48
C GLU A 219 -13.30 11.54 -29.92
N ARG A 220 -13.07 11.62 -28.60
CA ARG A 220 -12.69 12.87 -27.92
C ARG A 220 -11.39 13.48 -28.44
N LEU A 221 -10.44 12.63 -28.84
CA LEU A 221 -9.14 13.06 -29.35
C LEU A 221 -9.11 13.11 -30.89
N GLY A 222 -10.20 12.74 -31.58
CA GLY A 222 -10.25 12.67 -33.04
C GLY A 222 -9.26 11.66 -33.63
N LEU A 223 -9.05 10.53 -32.95
CA LEU A 223 -8.11 9.47 -33.35
C LEU A 223 -8.84 8.28 -33.96
N GLU A 224 -8.16 7.59 -34.88
CA GLU A 224 -8.62 6.33 -35.46
C GLU A 224 -7.89 5.14 -34.82
N SER A 225 -8.62 4.04 -34.61
CA SER A 225 -8.04 2.81 -34.04
C SER A 225 -6.90 2.28 -34.92
N GLY A 226 -5.75 2.01 -34.33
CA GLY A 226 -4.54 1.55 -35.03
C GLY A 226 -3.75 2.64 -35.76
N SER A 227 -4.24 3.88 -35.79
CA SER A 227 -3.64 5.00 -36.54
C SER A 227 -3.00 6.06 -35.64
N PHE A 228 -2.42 5.65 -34.51
CA PHE A 228 -1.73 6.57 -33.59
C PHE A 228 -0.54 5.87 -32.92
N TYR A 229 0.39 6.69 -32.41
CA TYR A 229 1.43 6.24 -31.50
C TYR A 229 1.16 6.82 -30.12
N LEU A 230 1.28 5.99 -29.08
CA LEU A 230 1.24 6.42 -27.69
C LEU A 230 2.68 6.45 -27.15
N SER A 231 3.09 7.59 -26.59
CA SER A 231 4.41 7.76 -25.99
C SER A 231 4.29 8.50 -24.66
N THR A 232 5.02 8.03 -23.65
CA THR A 232 5.26 8.75 -22.40
C THR A 232 6.72 9.17 -22.38
N ILE A 233 6.98 10.48 -22.28
CA ILE A 233 8.33 11.05 -22.31
C ILE A 233 8.61 11.61 -20.91
N HIS A 234 9.71 11.18 -20.31
CA HIS A 234 10.16 11.56 -18.96
C HIS A 234 11.42 12.43 -19.03
#